data_AF-A0A821R1T9-F1
#
_entry.id   AF-A0A821R1T9-F1
#
_cell.length_a   1.000
_cell.length_b   1.000
_cell.length_c   1.000
_cell.angle_alpha   90.00
_cell.angle_beta   90.00
_cell.angle_gamma   90.00
#
_symmetry.space_group_name_H-M   'P 1'
#
loop_
_entity.id
_entity.type
_entity.pdbx_description
1 polymer ?
#
loop_
_entity_poly.entity_id
_entity_poly.type
_entity_poly.pdbx_seq_one_letter_code
_entity_poly.pdbx_strand_id
1 'polypeptide(L)'
;NTTFASKLRGLDGYEIVFICDDSGDVSGPYKKAPTRCPTPIVKILRKILKDKRNQIRERKLLILLATDGEPTDDMGKPRIDELRQCLLRERIPTERIPVTIIACTDDKNSMSYLNDWDKVIPNLDVVDDYRSEKEEILACQGKSFPFSYGDYVVKILMGGIDSWFDEWDEKKVSIDEYGLSESRITIYNGF
;
A
#
# COMPACT_ATOMS: atom_id res chain seq x y z
N ASN A 1 -2.05 26.97 7.67
CA ASN A 1 -1.09 25.89 7.39
C ASN A 1 -1.65 24.55 7.84
N THR A 2 -2.49 23.95 6.99
CA THR A 2 -3.40 22.85 7.35
C THR A 2 -3.35 21.67 6.39
N THR A 3 -2.51 21.63 5.36
CA THR A 3 -2.63 20.67 4.25
C THR A 3 -2.38 19.21 4.65
N PHE A 4 -1.21 18.87 5.19
CA PHE A 4 -0.88 17.47 5.53
C PHE A 4 -1.75 16.88 6.64
N ALA A 5 -1.84 17.57 7.78
CA ALA A 5 -2.63 17.11 8.92
C ALA A 5 -4.15 17.11 8.64
N SER A 6 -4.66 18.00 7.77
CA SER A 6 -6.07 17.93 7.36
C SER A 6 -6.34 16.76 6.44
N LYS A 7 -5.41 16.40 5.54
CA LYS A 7 -5.53 15.19 4.71
C LYS A 7 -5.63 13.93 5.55
N LEU A 8 -4.86 13.82 6.64
CA LEU A 8 -4.95 12.69 7.57
C LEU A 8 -6.31 12.55 8.28
N ARG A 9 -7.04 13.65 8.51
CA ARG A 9 -8.42 13.58 9.02
C ARG A 9 -9.37 12.87 8.06
N GLY A 10 -8.98 12.73 6.79
CA GLY A 10 -9.68 11.88 5.82
C GLY A 10 -9.86 10.44 6.30
N LEU A 11 -8.96 9.93 7.16
CA LEU A 11 -9.02 8.58 7.72
C LEU A 11 -10.09 8.38 8.79
N ASP A 12 -10.61 9.44 9.43
CA ASP A 12 -11.60 9.33 10.51
C ASP A 12 -12.86 8.55 10.05
N GLY A 13 -13.21 8.67 8.76
CA GLY A 13 -14.33 7.99 8.13
C GLY A 13 -14.05 6.55 7.66
N TYR A 14 -12.88 5.98 7.94
CA TYR A 14 -12.49 4.65 7.48
C TYR A 14 -12.39 3.63 8.62
N GLU A 15 -12.98 2.46 8.41
CA GLU A 15 -12.54 1.25 9.07
C GLU A 15 -11.31 0.72 8.33
N ILE A 16 -10.23 0.41 9.04
CA ILE A 16 -8.99 -0.08 8.44
C ILE A 16 -8.86 -1.57 8.73
N VAL A 17 -8.65 -2.37 7.70
CA VAL A 17 -8.38 -3.81 7.79
C VAL A 17 -7.01 -4.09 7.21
N PHE A 18 -6.19 -4.78 7.99
CA PHE A 18 -4.85 -5.21 7.57
C PHE A 18 -4.87 -6.73 7.28
N ILE A 19 -4.39 -7.11 6.10
CA ILE A 19 -4.18 -8.49 5.67
C ILE A 19 -2.67 -8.67 5.55
N CYS A 20 -2.10 -9.52 6.40
CA CYS A 20 -0.72 -9.98 6.24
C CYS A 20 -0.75 -11.39 5.63
N ASP A 21 -0.11 -11.57 4.49
CA ASP A 21 0.26 -12.88 3.99
C ASP A 21 1.79 -13.02 4.13
N ASP A 22 2.21 -14.07 4.84
CA ASP A 22 3.62 -14.49 4.90
C ASP A 22 3.67 -15.80 4.12
N SER A 23 3.97 -15.71 2.82
CA SER A 23 4.09 -16.89 1.97
C SER A 23 5.32 -17.72 2.32
N GLY A 24 6.20 -17.18 3.17
CA GLY A 24 7.19 -17.90 3.94
C GLY A 24 8.08 -18.78 3.08
N ASP A 25 9.02 -18.19 2.35
CA ASP A 25 10.18 -18.95 1.88
C ASP A 25 10.98 -19.42 3.09
N VAL A 26 10.96 -20.73 3.33
CA VAL A 26 11.72 -21.38 4.41
C VAL A 26 13.20 -21.44 4.02
N SER A 27 13.84 -20.28 3.85
CA SER A 27 15.28 -20.15 3.53
C SER A 27 16.18 -20.36 4.75
N GLY A 28 15.66 -20.96 5.83
CA GLY A 28 16.43 -21.49 6.95
C GLY A 28 17.10 -22.83 6.62
N PRO A 29 18.12 -23.27 7.38
CA PRO A 29 18.97 -24.43 7.07
C PRO A 29 18.26 -25.81 7.03
N TYR A 30 16.95 -25.86 7.21
CA TYR A 30 16.14 -27.08 7.18
C TYR A 30 15.48 -27.25 5.81
N LYS A 31 16.25 -27.73 4.83
CA LYS A 31 15.76 -28.19 3.53
C LYS A 31 14.78 -29.37 3.68
N LYS A 32 13.51 -29.08 3.91
CA LYS A 32 12.42 -29.91 3.36
C LYS A 32 11.90 -29.18 2.14
N ALA A 33 11.58 -29.92 1.07
CA ALA A 33 11.00 -29.37 -0.15
C ALA A 33 9.90 -28.35 0.19
N PRO A 34 9.78 -27.24 -0.56
CA PRO A 34 8.81 -26.19 -0.24
C PRO A 34 7.42 -26.82 -0.20
N THR A 35 6.89 -27.03 1.01
CA THR A 35 5.46 -27.08 1.21
C THR A 35 4.99 -25.70 0.80
N ARG A 36 4.53 -25.53 -0.45
CA ARG A 36 3.94 -24.29 -0.92
C ARG A 36 2.82 -23.95 0.05
N CYS A 37 3.08 -23.04 0.97
CA CYS A 37 2.05 -22.47 1.81
C CYS A 37 1.13 -21.68 0.87
N PRO A 38 -0.17 -21.97 0.86
CA PRO A 38 -1.12 -21.16 0.12
C PRO A 38 -1.02 -19.70 0.56
N THR A 39 -1.25 -18.80 -0.39
CA THR A 39 -1.37 -17.34 -0.23
C THR A 39 -2.82 -16.98 -0.56
N PRO A 40 -3.79 -17.31 0.32
CA PRO A 40 -5.22 -17.30 0.00
C PRO A 40 -5.82 -15.89 0.00
N ILE A 41 -5.09 -14.89 -0.48
CA ILE A 41 -5.46 -13.47 -0.51
C ILE A 41 -6.86 -13.29 -1.08
N VAL A 42 -7.18 -13.92 -2.21
CA VAL A 42 -8.48 -13.79 -2.89
C VAL A 42 -9.62 -14.28 -1.98
N LYS A 43 -9.43 -15.41 -1.29
CA LYS A 43 -10.42 -16.01 -0.39
C LYS A 43 -10.66 -15.11 0.82
N ILE A 44 -9.59 -14.56 1.40
CA ILE A 44 -9.65 -13.64 2.55
C ILE A 44 -10.32 -12.32 2.14
N LEU A 45 -9.90 -11.73 1.02
CA LEU A 45 -10.44 -10.47 0.51
C LEU A 45 -11.96 -10.58 0.25
N ARG A 46 -12.39 -11.63 -0.44
CA ARG A 46 -13.82 -11.91 -0.67
C ARG A 46 -14.61 -12.06 0.62
N LYS A 47 -14.03 -12.74 1.62
CA LYS A 47 -14.65 -12.89 2.93
C LYS A 47 -14.82 -11.54 3.61
N ILE A 48 -13.79 -10.69 3.64
CA ILE A 48 -13.85 -9.34 4.23
C ILE A 48 -14.91 -8.50 3.52
N LEU A 49 -14.90 -8.44 2.19
CA LEU A 49 -15.89 -7.68 1.41
C LEU A 49 -17.32 -8.14 1.69
N LYS A 50 -17.53 -9.45 1.84
CA LYS A 50 -18.84 -10.02 2.21
C LYS A 50 -19.25 -9.64 3.62
N ASP A 51 -18.37 -9.82 4.61
CA ASP A 51 -18.67 -9.60 6.02
C ASP A 51 -18.88 -8.11 6.32
N LYS A 52 -18.16 -7.23 5.63
CA LYS A 52 -18.21 -5.77 5.78
C LYS A 52 -19.28 -5.08 4.92
N ARG A 53 -20.00 -5.82 4.08
CA ARG A 53 -20.92 -5.25 3.07
C ARG A 53 -21.95 -4.26 3.63
N ASN A 54 -22.50 -4.55 4.80
CA ASN A 54 -23.48 -3.66 5.44
C ASN A 54 -22.79 -2.43 6.07
N GLN A 55 -21.62 -2.63 6.68
CA GLN A 55 -20.84 -1.59 7.35
C GLN A 55 -20.29 -0.55 6.37
N ILE A 56 -19.96 -0.98 5.14
CA ILE A 56 -19.48 -0.10 4.05
C ILE A 56 -20.49 1.00 3.72
N ARG A 57 -21.79 0.83 4.02
CA ARG A 57 -22.81 1.87 3.83
C ARG A 57 -22.68 3.02 4.83
N GLU A 58 -22.21 2.73 6.03
CA GLU A 58 -22.11 3.68 7.14
C GLU A 58 -20.70 4.29 7.21
N ARG A 59 -19.67 3.48 7.02
CA ARG A 59 -18.25 3.87 7.07
C ARG A 59 -17.53 3.40 5.81
N LYS A 60 -16.44 4.06 5.41
CA LYS A 60 -15.59 3.55 4.32
C LYS A 60 -14.68 2.44 4.85
N LEU A 61 -14.14 1.60 3.97
CA LEU A 61 -13.27 0.48 4.32
C LEU A 61 -11.92 0.64 3.62
N LEU A 62 -10.84 0.90 4.36
CA LEU A 62 -9.48 0.86 3.82
C LEU A 62 -8.92 -0.54 4.03
N ILE A 63 -8.44 -1.16 2.96
CA ILE A 63 -7.79 -2.47 3.03
C ILE A 63 -6.30 -2.28 2.76
N LEU A 64 -5.48 -2.68 3.73
CA LEU A 64 -4.03 -2.74 3.58
C LEU A 64 -3.64 -4.21 3.41
N LEU A 65 -3.03 -4.55 2.28
CA LEU A 65 -2.64 -5.93 1.94
C LEU A 65 -1.10 -6.00 1.86
N ALA A 66 -0.46 -6.53 2.89
CA ALA A 66 0.97 -6.83 2.86
C ALA A 66 1.18 -8.27 2.39
N THR A 67 2.02 -8.46 1.37
CA THR A 67 2.34 -9.79 0.80
C THR A 67 3.74 -9.81 0.21
N ASP A 68 4.43 -10.93 0.33
CA ASP A 68 5.75 -11.21 -0.26
C ASP A 68 5.68 -12.11 -1.51
N GLY A 69 4.48 -12.58 -1.88
CA GLY A 69 4.29 -13.52 -2.97
C GLY A 69 2.98 -13.38 -3.75
N GLU A 70 2.82 -14.23 -4.76
CA GLU A 70 1.65 -14.27 -5.63
C GLU A 70 0.44 -14.89 -4.90
N PRO A 71 -0.80 -14.41 -5.15
CA PRO A 71 -2.01 -15.07 -4.66
C PRO A 71 -2.07 -16.51 -5.17
N THR A 72 -2.32 -17.47 -4.28
CA THR A 72 -2.50 -18.88 -4.65
C THR A 72 -3.75 -19.50 -4.00
N ASP A 73 -4.22 -20.61 -4.57
CA ASP A 73 -5.27 -21.41 -3.94
C ASP A 73 -4.71 -22.39 -2.88
N ASP A 74 -5.62 -23.16 -2.26
CA ASP A 74 -5.28 -24.18 -1.27
C ASP A 74 -4.33 -25.29 -1.83
N MET A 75 -4.08 -25.32 -3.15
CA MET A 75 -3.15 -26.23 -3.83
C MET A 75 -1.85 -25.53 -4.29
N GLY A 76 -1.65 -24.26 -3.96
CA GLY A 76 -0.49 -23.47 -4.38
C GLY A 76 -0.47 -23.11 -5.86
N LYS A 77 -1.62 -23.12 -6.55
CA LYS A 77 -1.75 -22.66 -7.94
C LYS A 77 -1.97 -21.13 -7.96
N PRO A 78 -1.25 -20.36 -8.80
CA PRO A 78 -1.45 -18.92 -8.91
C PRO A 78 -2.87 -18.50 -9.25
N ARG A 79 -3.31 -17.40 -8.65
CA ARG A 79 -4.66 -16.81 -8.70
C ARG A 79 -4.61 -15.30 -8.98
N ILE A 80 -3.60 -14.87 -9.74
CA ILE A 80 -3.36 -13.46 -10.11
C ILE A 80 -4.60 -12.86 -10.78
N ASP A 81 -5.15 -13.52 -11.81
CA ASP A 81 -6.35 -13.04 -12.51
C ASP A 81 -7.57 -12.94 -11.58
N GLU A 82 -7.72 -13.85 -10.63
CA GLU A 82 -8.84 -13.82 -9.68
C GLU A 82 -8.69 -12.67 -8.69
N LEU A 83 -7.48 -12.38 -8.22
CA LEU A 83 -7.21 -11.19 -7.41
C LEU A 83 -7.56 -9.93 -8.19
N ARG A 84 -7.12 -9.83 -9.45
CA ARG A 84 -7.43 -8.70 -10.32
C ARG A 84 -8.94 -8.49 -10.48
N GLN A 85 -9.68 -9.56 -10.74
CA GLN A 85 -11.14 -9.49 -10.86
C GLN A 85 -11.80 -9.08 -9.55
N CYS A 86 -11.31 -9.56 -8.40
CA CYS A 86 -11.82 -9.14 -7.10
C CYS A 86 -11.62 -7.63 -6.88
N LEU A 87 -10.42 -7.12 -7.16
CA LEU A 87 -10.09 -5.70 -7.04
C LEU A 87 -10.90 -4.81 -8.02
N LEU A 88 -11.18 -5.29 -9.24
CA LEU A 88 -11.91 -4.52 -10.25
C LEU A 88 -13.44 -4.59 -10.12
N ARG A 89 -13.98 -5.73 -9.70
CA ARG A 89 -15.41 -6.04 -9.87
C ARG A 89 -16.15 -6.28 -8.55
N GLU A 90 -15.45 -6.63 -7.48
CA GLU A 90 -16.08 -7.07 -6.23
C GLU A 90 -16.02 -6.00 -5.12
N ARG A 91 -15.13 -5.00 -5.25
CA ARG A 91 -15.11 -3.81 -4.40
C ARG A 91 -16.27 -2.86 -4.73
N ILE A 92 -17.44 -3.11 -4.15
CA ILE A 92 -18.66 -2.34 -4.44
C ILE A 92 -19.19 -1.64 -3.17
N PRO A 93 -19.30 -0.30 -3.15
CA PRO A 93 -18.89 0.63 -4.22
C PRO A 93 -17.39 0.96 -4.12
N THR A 94 -16.69 1.06 -5.26
CA THR A 94 -15.22 1.08 -5.32
C THR A 94 -14.60 2.27 -4.59
N GLU A 95 -15.21 3.45 -4.70
CA GLU A 95 -14.76 4.70 -4.09
C GLU A 95 -14.85 4.71 -2.55
N ARG A 96 -15.51 3.71 -1.97
CA ARG A 96 -15.60 3.52 -0.51
C ARG A 96 -14.70 2.40 0.00
N ILE A 97 -13.99 1.70 -0.90
CA ILE A 97 -13.14 0.56 -0.57
C ILE A 97 -11.75 0.70 -1.23
N PRO A 98 -10.97 1.74 -0.87
CA PRO A 98 -9.58 1.84 -1.32
C PRO A 98 -8.75 0.67 -0.81
N VAL A 99 -7.76 0.29 -1.60
CA VAL A 99 -6.81 -0.78 -1.27
C VAL A 99 -5.41 -0.24 -1.46
N THR A 100 -4.52 -0.48 -0.49
CA THR A 100 -3.08 -0.32 -0.68
C THR A 100 -2.42 -1.68 -0.54
N ILE A 101 -1.64 -2.08 -1.54
CA ILE A 101 -0.85 -3.30 -1.53
C ILE A 101 0.57 -2.94 -1.14
N ILE A 102 1.10 -3.58 -0.10
CA ILE A 102 2.45 -3.39 0.40
C ILE A 102 3.28 -4.59 -0.07
N ALA A 103 4.05 -4.40 -1.14
CA ALA A 103 4.89 -5.44 -1.72
C ALA A 103 6.12 -5.66 -0.83
N CYS A 104 6.16 -6.81 -0.16
CA CYS A 104 7.19 -7.16 0.82
C CYS A 104 8.19 -8.18 0.24
N THR A 105 8.71 -7.95 -0.97
CA THR A 105 9.58 -8.92 -1.65
C THR A 105 10.76 -8.25 -2.36
N ASP A 106 11.92 -8.92 -2.32
CA ASP A 106 13.09 -8.53 -3.10
C ASP A 106 12.99 -9.01 -4.57
N ASP A 107 12.05 -9.91 -4.89
CA ASP A 107 11.81 -10.39 -6.26
C ASP A 107 10.82 -9.49 -7.01
N LYS A 108 11.33 -8.37 -7.53
CA LYS A 108 10.55 -7.40 -8.32
C LYS A 108 9.85 -8.02 -9.53
N ASN A 109 10.30 -9.15 -10.07
CA ASN A 109 9.66 -9.76 -11.24
C ASN A 109 8.33 -10.43 -10.86
N SER A 110 8.29 -11.09 -9.69
CA SER A 110 7.11 -11.81 -9.20
C SER A 110 5.91 -10.89 -8.95
N MET A 111 6.16 -9.59 -8.74
CA MET A 111 5.13 -8.60 -8.40
C MET A 111 4.97 -7.49 -9.44
N SER A 112 5.67 -7.59 -10.59
CA SER A 112 5.65 -6.59 -11.66
C SER A 112 4.25 -6.25 -12.18
N TYR A 113 3.32 -7.20 -12.13
CA TYR A 113 1.92 -7.01 -12.53
C TYR A 113 1.18 -6.00 -11.64
N LEU A 114 1.60 -5.80 -10.38
CA LEU A 114 0.97 -4.84 -9.48
C LEU A 114 1.19 -3.40 -9.95
N ASN A 115 2.38 -3.08 -10.45
CA ASN A 115 2.71 -1.75 -10.99
C ASN A 115 1.86 -1.39 -12.23
N ASP A 116 1.44 -2.39 -13.00
CA ASP A 116 0.51 -2.20 -14.11
C ASP A 116 -0.93 -2.00 -13.62
N TRP A 117 -1.30 -2.64 -12.50
CA TRP A 117 -2.64 -2.55 -11.93
C TRP A 117 -2.88 -1.23 -11.24
N ASP A 118 -1.88 -0.73 -10.53
CA ASP A 118 -1.88 0.55 -9.85
C ASP A 118 -2.37 1.70 -10.75
N LYS A 119 -1.88 1.72 -11.99
CA LYS A 119 -2.21 2.73 -13.01
C LYS A 119 -3.64 2.65 -13.56
N VAL A 120 -4.33 1.53 -13.40
CA VAL A 120 -5.61 1.26 -14.10
C VAL A 120 -6.76 0.83 -13.20
N ILE A 121 -6.47 0.36 -11.99
CA ILE A 121 -7.47 -0.05 -11.01
C ILE A 121 -7.74 1.16 -10.10
N PRO A 122 -8.96 1.71 -10.09
CA PRO A 122 -9.25 2.92 -9.31
C PRO A 122 -9.13 2.68 -7.80
N ASN A 123 -8.61 3.66 -7.06
CA ASN A 123 -8.39 3.58 -5.62
C ASN A 123 -7.61 2.32 -5.21
N LEU A 124 -6.61 1.97 -6.03
CA LEU A 124 -5.56 1.04 -5.70
C LEU A 124 -4.27 1.85 -5.64
N ASP A 125 -3.41 1.51 -4.68
CA ASP A 125 -2.05 2.00 -4.54
C ASP A 125 -1.14 0.79 -4.29
N VAL A 126 0.07 0.81 -4.83
CA VAL A 126 1.07 -0.24 -4.66
C VAL A 126 2.34 0.40 -4.14
N VAL A 127 2.74 0.01 -2.93
CA VAL A 127 3.88 0.58 -2.22
C VAL A 127 4.93 -0.52 -2.02
N ASP A 128 6.16 -0.25 -2.47
CA ASP A 128 7.31 -1.12 -2.24
C ASP A 128 7.76 -1.05 -0.76
N ASP A 129 8.76 -1.84 -0.37
CA ASP A 129 9.37 -1.70 0.96
C ASP A 129 9.95 -0.29 1.17
N TYR A 130 10.06 0.15 2.43
CA TYR A 130 10.52 1.51 2.78
C TYR A 130 11.83 1.93 2.11
N ARG A 131 12.80 1.01 1.90
CA ARG A 131 14.08 1.38 1.31
C ARG A 131 13.90 1.68 -0.18
N SER A 132 13.26 0.77 -0.90
CA SER A 132 12.97 0.92 -2.33
C SER A 132 12.10 2.16 -2.58
N GLU A 133 11.00 2.31 -1.83
CA GLU A 133 10.08 3.44 -1.93
C GLU A 133 10.80 4.78 -1.69
N LYS A 134 11.66 4.83 -0.66
CA LYS A 134 12.46 6.03 -0.37
C LYS A 134 13.42 6.36 -1.51
N GLU A 135 14.05 5.37 -2.12
CA GLU A 135 14.95 5.59 -3.24
C GLU A 135 14.21 6.18 -4.45
N GLU A 136 13.01 5.69 -4.75
CA GLU A 136 12.16 6.16 -5.85
C GLU A 136 11.66 7.60 -5.59
N ILE A 137 11.15 7.88 -4.39
CA ILE A 137 10.76 9.24 -3.99
C ILE A 137 11.94 10.21 -4.06
N LEU A 138 13.12 9.83 -3.57
CA LEU A 138 14.29 10.71 -3.63
C LEU A 138 14.82 10.90 -5.06
N ALA A 139 14.61 9.93 -5.95
CA ALA A 139 14.92 10.06 -7.36
C ALA A 139 13.99 11.09 -8.05
N CYS A 140 12.71 11.12 -7.68
CA CYS A 140 11.74 12.06 -8.22
C CYS A 140 11.82 13.46 -7.58
N GLN A 141 11.77 13.54 -6.25
CA GLN A 141 11.73 14.79 -5.48
C GLN A 141 13.10 15.46 -5.32
N GLY A 142 14.16 14.66 -5.30
CA GLY A 142 15.54 15.09 -5.06
C GLY A 142 16.06 14.69 -3.67
N LYS A 143 17.39 14.56 -3.56
CA LYS A 143 18.09 14.00 -2.38
C LYS A 143 17.85 14.72 -1.05
N SER A 144 17.40 15.97 -1.08
CA SER A 144 17.11 16.78 0.12
C SER A 144 15.66 16.71 0.55
N PHE A 145 14.81 15.96 -0.15
CA PHE A 145 13.40 15.81 0.22
C PHE A 145 13.29 15.05 1.55
N PRO A 146 12.56 15.58 2.56
CA PRO A 146 12.58 15.06 3.92
C PRO A 146 11.61 13.88 4.09
N PHE A 147 11.84 12.78 3.38
CA PHE A 147 11.04 11.56 3.49
C PHE A 147 11.55 10.65 4.61
N SER A 148 10.74 10.51 5.66
CA SER A 148 10.97 9.67 6.83
C SER A 148 10.14 8.38 6.79
N TYR A 149 10.39 7.50 7.76
CA TYR A 149 9.56 6.32 7.95
C TYR A 149 8.10 6.67 8.33
N GLY A 150 7.90 7.80 9.02
CA GLY A 150 6.54 8.28 9.32
C GLY A 150 5.79 8.65 8.05
N ASP A 151 6.46 9.29 7.09
CA ASP A 151 5.89 9.66 5.80
C ASP A 151 5.56 8.42 4.96
N TYR A 152 6.41 7.41 5.02
CA TYR A 152 6.14 6.10 4.41
C TYR A 152 4.87 5.44 4.96
N VAL A 153 4.70 5.41 6.29
CA VAL A 153 3.46 4.89 6.91
C VAL A 153 2.24 5.70 6.47
N VAL A 154 2.39 7.02 6.34
CA VAL A 154 1.30 7.87 5.83
C VAL A 154 1.00 7.55 4.37
N LYS A 155 2.01 7.35 3.50
CA LYS A 155 1.80 6.95 2.11
C LYS A 155 1.01 5.64 2.05
N ILE A 156 1.40 4.62 2.81
CA ILE A 156 0.65 3.35 2.91
C ILE A 156 -0.83 3.57 3.27
N LEU A 157 -1.11 4.50 4.18
CA LEU A 157 -2.48 4.75 4.64
C LEU A 157 -3.30 5.58 3.65
N MET A 158 -2.64 6.43 2.85
CA MET A 158 -3.29 7.49 2.11
C MET A 158 -3.19 7.36 0.59
N GLY A 159 -2.24 6.62 0.03
CA GLY A 159 -2.02 6.57 -1.42
C GLY A 159 -3.27 6.09 -2.17
N GLY A 160 -3.91 5.01 -1.71
CA GLY A 160 -5.17 4.54 -2.30
C GLY A 160 -6.38 5.47 -2.09
N ILE A 161 -6.25 6.48 -1.22
CA ILE A 161 -7.31 7.44 -0.84
C ILE A 161 -7.17 8.78 -1.55
N ASP A 162 -5.95 9.29 -1.65
CA ASP A 162 -5.63 10.65 -2.08
C ASP A 162 -4.39 10.61 -2.97
N SER A 163 -4.60 10.88 -4.25
CA SER A 163 -3.58 10.78 -5.31
C SER A 163 -2.36 11.68 -5.06
N TRP A 164 -2.46 12.67 -4.17
CA TRP A 164 -1.30 13.49 -3.82
C TRP A 164 -0.21 12.69 -3.08
N PHE A 165 -0.58 11.67 -2.29
CA PHE A 165 0.39 10.79 -1.62
C PHE A 165 0.91 9.69 -2.54
N ASP A 166 0.00 9.16 -3.38
CA ASP A 166 0.29 8.18 -4.42
C ASP A 166 1.42 8.70 -5.34
N GLU A 167 1.26 9.91 -5.88
CA GLU A 167 2.16 10.50 -6.88
C GLU A 167 3.55 10.95 -6.36
N TRP A 168 3.92 10.69 -5.09
CA TRP A 168 5.19 11.16 -4.50
C TRP A 168 6.46 10.62 -5.19
N ASP A 169 6.40 9.45 -5.80
CA ASP A 169 7.49 8.82 -6.56
C ASP A 169 7.38 9.12 -8.06
N GLU A 170 6.23 9.62 -8.54
CA GLU A 170 6.00 9.90 -9.97
C GLU A 170 6.17 11.37 -10.35
N LYS A 171 5.80 12.30 -9.46
CA LYS A 171 5.70 13.73 -9.76
C LYS A 171 6.22 14.61 -8.63
N LYS A 172 6.91 15.69 -8.98
CA LYS A 172 7.36 16.67 -7.99
C LYS A 172 6.19 17.33 -7.27
N VAL A 173 6.18 17.25 -5.94
CA VAL A 173 5.16 17.90 -5.11
C VAL A 173 5.63 19.27 -4.63
N SER A 174 4.67 20.16 -4.37
CA SER A 174 4.98 21.48 -3.81
C SER A 174 5.40 21.37 -2.34
N ILE A 175 6.51 22.04 -1.99
CA ILE A 175 7.04 22.15 -0.62
C ILE A 175 6.01 22.79 0.32
N ASP A 176 5.16 23.69 -0.20
CA ASP A 176 4.11 24.34 0.58
C ASP A 176 2.98 23.37 0.92
N GLU A 177 2.62 22.47 0.00
CA GLU A 177 1.59 21.44 0.24
C GLU A 177 2.07 20.39 1.24
N TYR A 178 3.36 20.05 1.19
CA TYR A 178 4.01 19.17 2.15
C TYR A 178 4.13 19.79 3.56
N GLY A 179 4.02 21.12 3.67
CA GLY A 179 3.99 21.84 4.95
C GLY A 179 5.37 22.28 5.46
N LEU A 180 6.37 22.43 4.58
CA LEU A 180 7.72 22.85 4.95
C LEU A 180 7.93 24.36 4.96
N SER A 181 6.94 25.16 4.54
CA SER A 181 7.09 26.61 4.34
C SER A 181 7.34 27.42 5.62
N GLU A 182 7.20 26.83 6.81
CA GLU A 182 7.49 27.50 8.10
C GLU A 182 8.57 26.82 8.95
N SER A 183 9.11 25.67 8.54
CA SER A 183 10.19 25.00 9.29
C SER A 183 11.55 25.57 8.89
N ARG A 184 11.80 26.85 9.23
CA ARG A 184 13.17 27.33 9.47
C ARG A 184 13.70 26.63 10.71
N ILE A 185 14.08 25.36 10.58
CA ILE A 185 14.93 24.70 11.56
C ILE A 185 16.30 25.34 11.42
N THR A 186 16.51 26.42 12.16
CA THR A 186 17.85 26.89 12.48
C THR A 186 18.44 25.89 13.47
N ILE A 187 19.33 25.02 12.98
CA ILE A 187 20.17 24.19 13.85
C ILE A 187 21.12 25.15 14.56
N TYR A 188 20.85 25.43 15.83
CA TYR A 188 21.85 26.01 16.72
C TYR A 188 22.75 24.88 17.19
N ASN A 189 23.97 24.79 16.62
CA ASN A 189 25.03 24.00 17.21
C ASN A 189 25.45 24.68 18.52
N GLY A 190 24.93 24.18 19.64
CA GLY A 190 25.33 24.56 20.98
C GLY A 190 26.26 23.51 21.56
N PHE A 191 27.55 23.85 21.57
CA PHE A 191 28.72 23.16 22.17
C PHE A 191 29.33 22.00 21.37
#